data_AF-A0A9W8NTB3-F1
#
_entry.id   AF-A0A9W8NTB3-F1
#
_cell.length_a   1.000
_cell.length_b   1.000
_cell.length_c   1.000
_cell.angle_alpha   90.00
_cell.angle_beta   90.00
_cell.angle_gamma   90.00
#
_symmetry.space_group_name_H-M   'P 1'
#
loop_
_entity.id
_entity.type
_entity.pdbx_description
1 polymer ?
#
loop_
_entity_poly.entity_id
_entity_poly.type
_entity_poly.pdbx_seq_one_letter_code
_entity_poly.pdbx_strand_id
1 'polypeptide(L)'
;MQQEQIHCTLSWYSIKRRDCMLATIDEDKPGFQGLSAAQALLLFSFRHEKKTYPCALLHWFTMYGQRRDPKMGLWQVQPAFHDQAQQNPCLAVSLDVFKLFYVNKYADYHSNEIFF
;
A
#
# COMPACT_ATOMS: atom_id res chain seq x y z
N MET A 1 25.44 1.75 5.09
CA MET A 1 24.32 0.79 5.15
C MET A 1 23.03 1.59 5.15
N GLN A 2 22.14 1.36 4.18
CA GLN A 2 20.81 1.97 4.12
C GLN A 2 19.82 0.96 4.68
N GLN A 3 19.05 1.35 5.69
CA GLN A 3 17.98 0.55 6.26
C GLN A 3 16.66 1.23 5.92
N GLU A 4 15.74 0.48 5.31
CA GLU A 4 14.38 0.94 5.02
C GLU A 4 13.43 0.31 6.05
N GLN A 5 12.62 1.14 6.69
CA GLN A 5 11.65 0.72 7.70
C GLN A 5 10.25 1.14 7.22
N ILE A 6 9.28 0.25 7.42
CA ILE A 6 7.87 0.52 7.13
C ILE A 6 7.23 1.10 8.38
N HIS A 7 6.64 2.29 8.28
CA HIS A 7 5.92 2.94 9.37
C HIS A 7 4.40 2.74 9.23
N CYS A 8 3.79 2.38 10.35
CA CYS A 8 2.33 2.25 10.52
C CYS A 8 1.86 3.04 11.76
N THR A 9 2.52 4.16 12.04
CA THR A 9 2.35 4.91 13.28
C THR A 9 1.02 5.66 13.29
N LEU A 10 0.11 5.25 14.18
CA LEU A 10 -1.20 5.89 14.35
C LEU A 10 -1.13 7.35 14.84
N SER A 11 -0.02 7.76 15.48
CA SER A 11 0.21 9.13 15.93
C SER A 11 1.71 9.47 15.92
N TRP A 12 2.18 10.08 14.83
CA TRP A 12 3.50 10.68 14.72
C TRP A 12 3.33 12.20 14.67
N TYR A 13 3.74 12.92 15.73
CA TYR A 13 3.46 14.35 15.90
C TYR A 13 1.98 14.74 15.69
N SER A 14 1.04 13.95 16.23
CA SER A 14 -0.41 14.14 16.06
C SER A 14 -0.94 13.92 14.64
N ILE A 15 -0.13 13.38 13.73
CA ILE A 15 -0.51 13.02 12.36
C ILE A 15 -0.36 11.51 12.18
N LYS A 16 -1.30 10.86 11.49
CA LYS A 16 -1.17 9.45 11.13
C LYS A 16 -0.09 9.32 10.06
N ARG A 17 0.95 8.53 10.32
CA ARG A 17 1.98 8.21 9.33
C ARG A 17 1.87 6.75 8.94
N ARG A 18 1.48 6.51 7.69
CA ARG A 18 1.26 5.18 7.12
C ARG A 18 1.94 5.12 5.78
N ASP A 19 2.95 4.27 5.70
CA ASP A 19 3.76 4.18 4.50
C ASP A 19 3.00 3.43 3.39
N CYS A 20 3.22 3.85 2.15
CA CYS A 20 2.70 3.17 0.97
C CYS A 20 3.72 2.19 0.40
N MET A 21 3.21 1.09 -0.14
CA MET A 21 3.97 0.00 -0.70
C MET A 21 3.38 -0.47 -2.03
N LEU A 22 4.22 -1.04 -2.88
CA LEU A 22 3.82 -1.73 -4.09
C LEU A 22 3.93 -3.23 -3.86
N ALA A 23 2.84 -3.95 -4.07
CA ALA A 23 2.78 -5.40 -3.99
C ALA A 23 2.72 -6.00 -5.39
N THR A 24 3.47 -7.08 -5.60
CA THR A 24 3.39 -7.86 -6.85
C THR A 24 2.13 -8.71 -6.83
N ILE A 25 1.20 -8.42 -7.74
CA ILE A 25 -0.06 -9.13 -7.91
C ILE A 25 -0.02 -10.11 -9.08
N ASP A 26 0.82 -9.85 -10.08
CA ASP A 26 0.95 -10.66 -11.29
C ASP A 26 2.40 -10.55 -11.81
N GLU A 27 3.16 -11.65 -11.68
CA GLU A 27 4.57 -11.71 -12.08
C GLU A 27 4.74 -11.77 -13.61
N ASP A 28 3.71 -12.16 -14.34
CA ASP A 28 3.76 -12.31 -15.80
C ASP A 28 3.60 -10.95 -16.52
N LYS A 29 3.17 -9.92 -15.80
CA LYS A 29 2.97 -8.57 -16.34
C LYS A 29 4.14 -7.64 -16.01
N PRO A 30 4.73 -6.95 -17.02
CA PRO A 30 5.86 -6.08 -16.78
C PRO A 30 5.47 -4.78 -16.07
N GLY A 31 6.34 -4.35 -15.15
CA GLY A 31 6.25 -3.05 -14.49
C GLY A 31 4.99 -2.91 -13.63
N PHE A 32 4.39 -1.71 -13.62
CA PHE A 32 3.25 -1.41 -12.75
C PHE A 32 1.99 -2.24 -13.08
N GLN A 33 1.87 -2.79 -14.30
CA GLN A 33 0.72 -3.62 -14.66
C GLN A 33 0.65 -4.94 -13.88
N GLY A 34 1.79 -5.40 -13.36
CA GLY A 34 1.89 -6.53 -12.44
C GLY A 34 1.91 -6.15 -10.97
N LEU A 35 1.80 -4.85 -10.65
CA LEU A 35 1.90 -4.31 -9.31
C LEU A 35 0.58 -3.65 -8.88
N SER A 36 0.32 -3.65 -7.58
CA SER A 36 -0.75 -2.86 -6.97
C SER A 36 -0.20 -2.03 -5.83
N ALA A 37 -0.71 -0.81 -5.67
CA ALA A 37 -0.37 0.03 -4.53
C ALA A 37 -1.26 -0.31 -3.33
N ALA A 38 -0.67 -0.24 -2.14
CA ALA A 38 -1.35 -0.41 -0.86
C ALA A 38 -0.73 0.51 0.20
N GLN A 39 -1.52 0.90 1.20
CA GLN A 39 -1.04 1.60 2.39
C GLN A 39 -1.00 0.63 3.57
N ALA A 40 0.14 0.56 4.26
CA ALA A 40 0.28 -0.26 5.45
C ALA A 40 -0.38 0.44 6.66
N LEU A 41 -1.39 -0.21 7.24
CA LEU A 41 -2.17 0.34 8.35
C LEU A 41 -1.65 -0.14 9.71
N LEU A 42 -1.22 -1.40 9.78
CA LEU A 42 -0.79 -2.06 11.00
C LEU A 42 0.15 -3.22 10.66
N LEU A 43 1.26 -3.34 11.38
CA LEU A 43 2.09 -4.53 11.38
C LEU A 43 1.81 -5.32 12.66
N PHE A 44 1.53 -6.61 12.53
CA PHE A 44 1.25 -7.49 13.65
C PHE A 44 1.72 -8.91 13.35
N SER A 45 1.66 -9.79 14.33
CA SER A 45 1.87 -11.22 14.11
C SER A 45 0.89 -12.02 14.95
N PHE A 46 0.55 -13.20 14.48
CA PHE A 46 -0.26 -14.15 15.24
C PHE A 46 0.36 -15.54 15.18
N ARG A 47 -0.03 -16.40 16.14
CA ARG A 47 0.44 -17.78 16.20
C ARG A 47 -0.69 -18.73 15.84
N HIS A 48 -0.41 -19.65 14.91
CA HIS A 48 -1.32 -20.73 14.54
C HIS A 48 -0.48 -22.00 14.31
N GLU A 49 -0.93 -23.13 14.86
CA GLU A 49 -0.21 -24.42 14.76
C GLU A 49 1.29 -24.33 15.10
N LYS A 50 1.64 -23.64 16.19
CA LYS A 50 3.02 -23.38 16.65
C LYS A 50 3.90 -22.58 15.68
N LYS A 51 3.36 -22.10 14.55
CA LYS A 51 4.03 -21.20 13.62
C LYS A 51 3.61 -19.76 13.89
N THR A 52 4.57 -18.84 13.90
CA THR A 52 4.31 -17.40 13.98
C THR A 52 4.24 -16.84 12.57
N TYR A 53 3.16 -16.13 12.27
CA TYR A 53 2.90 -15.53 10.98
C TYR A 53 3.05 -14.01 11.10
N PRO A 54 4.06 -13.39 10.47
CA PRO A 54 4.12 -11.94 10.37
C PRO A 54 3.03 -11.47 9.40
N CYS A 55 2.33 -10.39 9.74
CA CYS A 55 1.20 -9.88 8.99
C CYS A 55 1.23 -8.36 8.91
N ALA A 56 0.73 -7.85 7.79
CA ALA A 56 0.42 -6.45 7.61
C ALA A 56 -1.07 -6.34 7.28
N LEU A 57 -1.76 -5.42 7.95
CA LEU A 57 -3.08 -4.96 7.53
C LEU A 57 -2.88 -3.86 6.51
N LEU A 58 -3.47 -4.04 5.33
CA LEU A 58 -3.25 -3.18 4.18
C LEU A 58 -4.56 -2.58 3.71
N HIS A 59 -4.52 -1.33 3.27
CA HIS A 59 -5.59 -0.70 2.50
C HIS A 59 -5.15 -0.60 1.04
N TRP A 60 -5.86 -1.28 0.14
CA TRP A 60 -5.53 -1.28 -1.28
C TRP A 60 -5.89 0.03 -1.96
N PHE A 61 -5.16 0.34 -3.03
CA PHE A 61 -5.54 1.33 -4.01
C PHE A 61 -5.91 0.67 -5.34
N THR A 62 -6.88 1.25 -6.03
CA THR A 62 -7.18 0.94 -7.43
C THR A 62 -6.49 1.93 -8.35
N MET A 63 -6.08 1.46 -9.53
CA MET A 63 -5.55 2.31 -10.57
C MET A 63 -6.58 3.32 -11.06
N TYR A 64 -6.18 4.59 -11.10
CA TYR A 64 -6.97 5.64 -11.73
C TYR A 64 -6.52 5.79 -13.18
N GLY A 65 -7.33 5.25 -14.09
CA GLY A 65 -7.03 5.21 -15.53
C GLY A 65 -6.08 4.08 -15.95
N GLN A 66 -5.76 4.06 -17.26
CA GLN A 66 -5.01 2.97 -17.90
C GLN A 66 -3.58 3.36 -18.30
N ARG A 67 -3.16 4.61 -18.03
CA ARG A 67 -1.84 5.14 -18.42
C ARG A 67 -1.25 6.01 -17.32
N ARG A 68 0.07 6.17 -17.36
CA ARG A 68 0.80 7.15 -16.55
C ARG A 68 0.34 8.56 -16.89
N ASP A 69 0.31 9.42 -15.89
CA ASP A 69 0.11 10.85 -16.06
C ASP A 69 1.15 11.41 -17.06
N PRO A 70 0.72 12.06 -18.15
CA PRO A 70 1.65 12.54 -19.19
C PRO A 70 2.66 13.58 -18.71
N LYS A 71 2.34 14.32 -17.64
CA LYS A 71 3.16 15.42 -17.12
C LYS A 71 4.12 14.93 -16.04
N MET A 72 3.64 14.08 -15.12
CA MET A 72 4.44 13.57 -14.00
C MET A 72 5.14 12.25 -14.30
N GLY A 73 4.67 11.50 -15.30
CA GLY A 73 5.17 10.15 -15.60
C GLY A 73 4.80 9.12 -14.52
N LEU A 74 3.90 9.47 -13.59
CA LEU A 74 3.49 8.64 -12.46
C LEU A 74 2.15 7.98 -12.73
N TRP A 75 1.90 6.83 -12.08
CA TRP A 75 0.59 6.21 -12.07
C TRP A 75 -0.28 6.84 -10.98
N GLN A 76 -1.49 7.26 -11.35
CA GLN A 76 -2.47 7.76 -10.39
C GLN A 76 -3.22 6.57 -9.78
N VAL A 77 -3.40 6.59 -8.46
CA VAL A 77 -4.09 5.54 -7.72
C VAL A 77 -5.05 6.19 -6.74
N GLN A 78 -6.20 5.55 -6.52
CA GLN A 78 -7.21 6.02 -5.58
C GLN A 78 -7.54 4.92 -4.55
N PRO A 79 -7.88 5.26 -3.30
CA PRO A 79 -8.21 4.27 -2.29
C PRO A 79 -9.32 3.34 -2.76
N ALA A 80 -9.11 2.03 -2.59
CA ALA A 80 -10.09 1.03 -2.97
C ALA A 80 -11.14 0.88 -1.87
N PHE A 81 -12.41 0.85 -2.27
CA PHE A 81 -13.54 0.63 -1.39
C PHE A 81 -14.39 -0.53 -1.93
N HIS A 82 -14.90 -1.38 -1.02
CA HIS A 82 -15.84 -2.45 -1.38
C HIS A 82 -17.18 -1.88 -1.84
N ASP A 83 -17.62 -0.82 -1.16
CA ASP A 83 -18.79 -0.02 -1.53
C ASP A 83 -18.37 1.45 -1.52
N GLN A 84 -18.42 2.08 -2.70
CA GLN A 84 -18.06 3.49 -2.91
C GLN A 84 -19.00 4.43 -2.14
N ALA A 85 -20.27 4.04 -1.92
CA ALA A 85 -21.24 4.87 -1.22
C ALA A 85 -21.00 4.92 0.29
N GLN A 86 -20.47 3.83 0.86
CA GLN A 86 -20.24 3.70 2.31
C GLN A 86 -18.78 3.92 2.71
N GLN A 87 -17.89 4.15 1.74
CA GLN A 87 -16.44 4.30 1.98
C GLN A 87 -15.85 3.12 2.78
N ASN A 88 -16.37 1.91 2.59
CA ASN A 88 -15.87 0.71 3.26
C ASN A 88 -14.54 0.30 2.61
N PRO A 89 -13.39 0.45 3.29
CA PRO A 89 -12.08 0.25 2.67
C PRO A 89 -11.88 -1.21 2.29
N CYS A 90 -11.27 -1.45 1.13
CA CYS A 90 -10.82 -2.78 0.74
C CYS A 90 -9.56 -3.13 1.55
N LEU A 91 -9.75 -3.83 2.66
CA LEU A 91 -8.68 -4.26 3.54
C LEU A 91 -8.28 -5.70 3.25
N ALA A 92 -6.98 -5.99 3.31
CA ALA A 92 -6.48 -7.36 3.32
C ALA A 92 -5.44 -7.54 4.43
N VAL A 93 -5.34 -8.78 4.90
CA VAL A 93 -4.35 -9.24 5.86
C VAL A 93 -3.55 -10.34 5.19
N SER A 94 -2.27 -10.09 4.92
CA SER A 94 -1.21 -11.10 4.82
C SER A 94 0.04 -10.51 4.19
N LEU A 95 1.21 -10.71 4.81
CA LEU A 95 2.49 -10.53 4.13
C LEU A 95 2.85 -11.77 3.30
N ASP A 96 2.40 -12.96 3.71
CA ASP A 96 2.70 -14.24 3.08
C ASP A 96 2.04 -14.43 1.70
N VAL A 97 1.03 -13.62 1.37
CA VAL A 97 0.40 -13.64 0.03
C VAL A 97 1.32 -13.02 -1.02
N PHE A 98 2.23 -12.12 -0.62
CA PHE A 98 3.08 -11.39 -1.56
C PHE A 98 4.50 -11.94 -1.55
N LYS A 99 4.96 -12.45 -2.69
CA LYS A 99 6.35 -12.91 -2.85
C LYS A 99 7.36 -11.77 -2.72
N LEU A 100 7.01 -10.57 -3.20
CA LEU A 100 7.83 -9.36 -3.16
C LEU A 100 6.96 -8.11 -3.03
N PHE A 101 7.44 -7.15 -2.24
CA PHE A 101 6.89 -5.80 -2.16
C PHE A 101 8.02 -4.75 -2.17
N TYR A 102 7.73 -3.58 -2.73
CA TYR A 102 8.62 -2.42 -2.73
C TYR A 102 8.04 -1.34 -1.81
N VAL A 103 8.88 -0.74 -0.96
CA VAL A 103 8.50 0.41 -0.14
C VAL A 103 8.85 1.67 -0.90
N ASN A 104 7.87 2.54 -1.14
CA ASN A 104 8.11 3.74 -1.94
C ASN A 104 8.48 4.93 -1.04
N LYS A 105 9.76 5.33 -1.04
CA LYS A 105 10.24 6.53 -0.34
C LYS A 105 9.54 7.83 -0.76
N TYR A 106 9.01 7.88 -1.98
CA TYR A 106 8.37 9.08 -2.56
C TYR A 106 6.87 9.16 -2.31
N ALA A 107 6.22 8.07 -1.88
CA ALA A 107 4.78 8.07 -1.68
C ALA A 107 4.36 8.78 -0.38
N ASP A 108 5.28 9.01 0.55
CA ASP A 108 4.99 9.63 1.84
C ASP A 108 4.84 11.16 1.79
N TYR A 109 5.46 11.84 0.82
CA TYR A 109 5.62 13.31 0.90
C TYR A 109 4.55 14.11 0.13
N HIS A 110 3.88 13.54 -0.87
CA HIS A 110 2.90 14.26 -1.70
C HIS A 110 1.52 13.60 -1.80
N SER A 111 1.30 12.40 -1.22
CA SER A 111 0.06 11.64 -1.47
C SER A 111 -1.18 12.15 -0.74
N ASN A 112 -1.07 13.18 0.12
CA ASN A 112 -2.22 13.78 0.81
C ASN A 112 -2.55 15.21 0.35
N GLU A 113 -1.74 15.82 -0.53
CA GLU A 113 -1.99 17.17 -1.06
C GLU A 113 -2.39 17.10 -2.53
N ILE A 114 -3.59 16.59 -2.79
CA ILE A 114 -4.37 17.08 -3.92
C ILE A 114 -5.48 17.92 -3.30
N PHE A 115 -5.15 19.18 -3.06
CA PHE A 115 -6.08 20.27 -2.80
C PHE A 115 -7.07 20.37 -3.99
N PHE A 116 -8.36 20.44 -3.68
CA PHE A 116 -9.32 21.10 -4.56
C PHE A 116 -9.22 22.62 -4.38
#